data_AF-A0A2T4YZS3-F1
#
_entry.id   AF-A0A2T4YZS3-F1
#
_cell.length_a   1.000
_cell.length_b   1.000
_cell.length_c   1.000
_cell.angle_alpha   90.00
_cell.angle_beta   90.00
_cell.angle_gamma   90.00
#
_symmetry.space_group_name_H-M   'P 1'
#
loop_
_entity.id
_entity.type
_entity.pdbx_description
1 polymer ?
#
loop_
_entity_poly.entity_id
_entity_poly.type
_entity_poly.pdbx_seq_one_letter_code
_entity_poly.pdbx_strand_id
1 'polypeptide(L)'
;MKLVSVSQNMQRPNGLSELEILRQLTGGFASFGNAVRVSAISDAQKSKVLAELAEASNRVMDATNAYLFALGEARKAMDDASAKAPQLKIAD
;
A
#
# COMPACT_ATOMS: atom_id res chain seq x y z
N MET A 1 22.06 22.43 18.75
CA MET A 1 21.77 21.73 17.47
C MET A 1 20.53 20.86 17.72
N LYS A 2 19.40 21.18 17.08
CA LYS A 2 18.11 20.53 17.36
C LYS A 2 18.04 19.25 16.50
N LEU A 3 17.99 18.07 17.14
CA LEU A 3 17.76 16.81 16.44
C LEU A 3 16.39 16.88 15.76
N VAL A 4 16.37 16.92 14.44
CA VAL A 4 15.16 16.75 13.66
C VAL A 4 14.86 15.26 13.66
N SER A 5 13.85 14.85 14.44
CA SER A 5 13.42 13.46 14.51
C SER A 5 13.18 12.88 13.12
N VAL A 6 13.79 11.71 12.87
CA VAL A 6 13.67 10.85 11.68
C VAL A 6 12.25 10.23 11.57
N SER A 7 11.22 10.96 12.01
CA SER A 7 9.81 10.56 11.91
C SER A 7 9.11 11.23 10.73
N GLN A 8 9.72 12.24 10.11
CA GLN A 8 9.10 12.97 8.99
C GLN A 8 9.14 12.24 7.65
N ASN A 9 9.89 11.14 7.52
CA ASN A 9 10.01 10.43 6.24
C ASN A 9 8.88 9.42 5.97
N MET A 10 7.91 9.27 6.88
CA MET A 10 6.68 8.49 6.63
C MET A 10 5.48 9.35 6.26
N GLN A 11 5.64 10.68 6.17
CA GLN A 11 4.56 11.58 5.79
C GLN A 11 4.64 11.85 4.28
N ARG A 12 4.07 10.92 3.51
CA ARG A 12 3.80 11.11 2.07
C ARG A 12 2.88 12.33 1.87
N PRO A 13 2.92 13.00 0.70
CA PRO A 13 2.38 14.35 0.46
C PRO A 13 0.88 14.58 0.78
N ASN A 14 0.09 13.52 1.03
CA ASN A 14 -1.35 13.64 1.33
C ASN A 14 -1.74 13.22 2.75
N GLY A 15 -0.79 12.90 3.64
CA GLY A 15 -1.08 12.51 5.03
C GLY A 15 -1.82 11.18 5.21
N LEU A 16 -2.16 10.48 4.12
CA LEU A 16 -2.78 9.16 4.15
C LEU A 16 -1.72 8.09 4.41
N SER A 17 -2.02 7.18 5.34
CA SER A 17 -1.20 5.99 5.52
C SER A 17 -1.26 5.11 4.27
N GLU A 18 -0.20 4.34 4.01
CA GLU A 18 -0.11 3.47 2.83
C GLU A 18 -1.22 2.41 2.80
N LEU A 19 -1.67 1.95 3.97
CA LEU A 19 -2.85 1.09 4.13
C LEU A 19 -4.14 1.80 3.70
N GLU A 20 -4.28 3.09 3.97
CA GLU A 20 -5.45 3.86 3.59
C GLU A 20 -5.55 4.02 2.07
N ILE A 21 -4.40 4.22 1.40
CA ILE A 21 -4.32 4.28 -0.06
C ILE A 21 -4.75 2.95 -0.68
N LEU A 22 -4.26 1.82 -0.14
CA LEU A 22 -4.64 0.48 -0.57
C LEU A 22 -6.13 0.21 -0.35
N ARG A 23 -6.68 0.69 0.75
CA ARG A 23 -8.12 0.58 1.06
C ARG A 23 -8.98 1.40 0.12
N GLN A 24 -8.56 2.61 -0.23
CA GLN A 24 -9.27 3.44 -1.22
C GLN A 24 -9.26 2.80 -2.62
N LEU A 25 -8.12 2.24 -3.04
CA LEU A 25 -7.99 1.55 -4.32
C LEU A 25 -8.94 0.35 -4.43
N THR A 26 -8.98 -0.50 -3.40
CA THR A 26 -9.87 -1.67 -3.35
C THR A 26 -11.36 -1.28 -3.30
N GLY A 27 -11.71 -0.25 -2.53
CA GLY A 27 -13.06 0.33 -2.52
C GLY A 27 -13.48 0.91 -3.88
N GLY A 28 -12.54 1.51 -4.62
CA GLY A 28 -12.75 2.03 -5.96
C GLY A 28 -13.13 0.94 -6.97
N PHE A 29 -12.43 -0.20 -6.96
CA PHE A 29 -12.76 -1.33 -7.82
C PHE A 29 -14.16 -1.89 -7.57
N ALA A 30 -14.55 -2.05 -6.30
CA ALA A 30 -15.88 -2.52 -5.95
C ALA A 30 -16.98 -1.55 -6.43
N SER A 31 -16.76 -0.25 -6.23
CA SER A 31 -17.69 0.81 -6.65
C SER A 31 -17.85 0.86 -8.17
N PHE A 32 -16.74 0.77 -8.91
CA PHE A 32 -16.75 0.73 -10.37
C PHE A 32 -17.46 -0.52 -10.89
N GLY A 33 -17.17 -1.70 -10.32
CA GLY A 33 -17.86 -2.94 -10.69
C GLY A 33 -19.37 -2.86 -10.48
N ASN A 34 -19.83 -2.19 -9.41
CA ASN A 34 -21.25 -1.95 -9.20
C ASN A 34 -21.83 -0.98 -10.26
N ALA A 35 -21.13 0.11 -10.57
CA ALA A 35 -21.52 1.05 -11.62
C ALA A 35 -21.67 0.37 -12.99
N VAL A 36 -20.76 -0.55 -13.34
CA VAL A 36 -20.83 -1.33 -14.58
C VAL A 36 -22.06 -2.22 -14.61
N ARG A 37 -22.41 -2.89 -13.49
CA ARG A 37 -23.61 -3.75 -13.41
C ARG A 37 -24.90 -2.98 -13.65
N VAL A 38 -25.02 -1.77 -13.09
CA VAL A 38 -26.22 -0.92 -13.24
C VAL A 38 -26.20 -0.03 -14.49
N SER A 39 -25.12 -0.05 -15.26
CA SER A 39 -25.01 0.74 -16.49
C SER A 39 -25.95 0.26 -17.60
N ALA A 40 -26.24 1.15 -18.54
CA ALA A 40 -27.10 0.89 -19.70
C ALA A 40 -26.40 0.17 -20.86
N ILE A 41 -25.16 -0.31 -20.69
CA ILE A 41 -24.42 -1.04 -21.73
C ILE A 41 -24.97 -2.48 -21.86
N SER A 42 -24.66 -3.14 -22.99
CA SER A 42 -25.10 -4.52 -23.22
C SER A 42 -24.44 -5.51 -22.26
N ASP A 43 -25.08 -6.66 -22.00
CA ASP A 43 -24.54 -7.68 -21.09
C ASP A 43 -23.18 -8.23 -21.56
N ALA A 44 -22.96 -8.33 -22.87
CA ALA A 44 -21.66 -8.70 -23.43
C ALA A 44 -20.58 -7.66 -23.09
N GLN A 45 -20.92 -6.38 -23.16
CA GLN A 45 -20.01 -5.30 -22.76
C GLN A 45 -19.77 -5.29 -21.24
N LYS A 46 -20.80 -5.51 -20.42
CA LYS A 46 -20.65 -5.66 -18.96
C LYS A 46 -19.71 -6.80 -18.61
N SER A 47 -19.90 -7.96 -19.23
CA SER A 47 -19.06 -9.14 -18.99
C SER A 47 -17.60 -8.86 -19.34
N LYS A 48 -17.34 -8.19 -20.48
CA LYS A 48 -15.98 -7.82 -20.89
C LYS A 48 -15.34 -6.84 -19.90
N VAL A 49 -16.04 -5.77 -19.54
CA VAL A 49 -15.53 -4.76 -18.60
C VAL A 49 -15.27 -5.35 -17.22
N LEU A 50 -16.16 -6.21 -16.72
CA LEU A 50 -15.99 -6.87 -15.42
C LEU A 50 -14.84 -7.88 -15.43
N ALA A 51 -14.59 -8.57 -16.55
CA ALA A 51 -13.43 -9.45 -16.70
C ALA A 51 -12.11 -8.66 -16.68
N GLU A 52 -12.04 -7.56 -17.44
CA GLU A 52 -10.87 -6.66 -17.42
C GLU A 52 -10.64 -6.03 -16.04
N LEU A 53 -11.72 -5.66 -15.34
CA LEU A 53 -11.66 -5.17 -13.97
C LEU A 53 -11.11 -6.21 -12.99
N ALA A 54 -11.51 -7.47 -13.14
CA ALA A 54 -11.02 -8.56 -12.30
C ALA A 54 -9.51 -8.79 -12.51
N GLU A 55 -9.05 -8.78 -13.76
CA GLU A 55 -7.61 -8.87 -14.06
C GLU A 55 -6.83 -7.70 -13.47
N ALA A 56 -7.32 -6.47 -13.64
CA ALA A 56 -6.67 -5.29 -13.08
C ALA A 56 -6.61 -5.35 -11.55
N SER A 57 -7.69 -5.79 -10.89
CA SER A 57 -7.73 -5.98 -9.44
C SER A 57 -6.70 -7.01 -8.97
N ASN A 58 -6.54 -8.13 -9.68
CA ASN A 58 -5.55 -9.15 -9.35
C ASN A 58 -4.12 -8.61 -9.45
N ARG A 59 -3.79 -7.88 -10.52
CA ARG A 59 -2.47 -7.26 -10.68
C ARG A 59 -2.16 -6.26 -9.57
N VAL A 60 -3.16 -5.49 -9.13
CA VAL A 60 -2.99 -4.57 -7.99
C VAL A 60 -2.80 -5.34 -6.68
N MET A 61 -3.52 -6.45 -6.45
CA MET A 61 -3.27 -7.31 -5.28
C MET A 61 -1.85 -7.87 -5.29
N ASP A 62 -1.35 -8.35 -6.42
CA ASP A 62 0.02 -8.87 -6.53
C ASP A 62 1.06 -7.77 -6.24
N ALA A 63 0.88 -6.58 -6.84
CA ALA A 63 1.75 -5.43 -6.57
C ALA A 63 1.70 -5.00 -5.09
N THR A 64 0.52 -5.06 -4.47
CA THR A 64 0.32 -4.77 -3.05
C THR A 64 1.03 -5.79 -2.17
N ASN A 65 0.92 -7.08 -2.47
CA ASN A 65 1.59 -8.13 -1.73
C ASN A 65 3.11 -8.01 -1.84
N ALA A 66 3.63 -7.74 -3.04
CA ALA A 66 5.05 -7.48 -3.25
C ALA A 66 5.53 -6.25 -2.46
N TYR A 67 4.73 -5.18 -2.44
CA TYR A 67 5.01 -3.99 -1.65
C TYR A 67 5.06 -4.28 -0.14
N LEU A 68 4.05 -4.97 0.40
CA LEU A 68 3.98 -5.32 1.83
C LEU A 68 5.12 -6.26 2.23
N PHE A 69 5.48 -7.21 1.37
CA PHE A 69 6.62 -8.08 1.60
C PHE A 69 7.94 -7.28 1.68
N ALA A 70 8.19 -6.40 0.71
CA ALA A 70 9.37 -5.54 0.71
C ALA A 70 9.42 -4.62 1.94
N LEU A 71 8.27 -4.09 2.38
CA LEU A 71 8.17 -3.27 3.59
C LEU A 71 8.51 -4.08 4.86
N GLY A 72 8.06 -5.33 4.93
CA GLY A 72 8.36 -6.24 6.04
C GLY A 72 9.84 -6.57 6.14
N GLU A 73 10.49 -6.85 5.00
CA GLU A 73 11.93 -7.13 4.95
C GLU A 73 12.76 -5.89 5.30
N ALA A 74 12.35 -4.70 4.84
CA ALA A 74 13.00 -3.44 5.19
C ALA A 74 12.92 -3.15 6.71
N ARG A 75 11.78 -3.45 7.35
CA ARG A 75 11.64 -3.32 8.82
C ARG A 75 12.58 -4.26 9.56
N LYS A 76 12.61 -5.55 9.20
CA LYS A 76 13.54 -6.51 9.81
C LYS A 76 14.99 -6.07 9.69
N ALA A 77 15.41 -5.58 8.53
CA ALA A 77 16.77 -5.09 8.32
C ALA A 77 17.10 -3.88 9.21
N MET A 78 16.13 -2.98 9.44
CA MET A 78 16.26 -1.87 10.39
C MET A 78 16.36 -2.35 11.84
N ASP A 79 15.52 -3.31 12.24
CA ASP A 79 15.55 -3.89 13.58
C ASP A 79 16.88 -4.63 13.85
N ASP A 80 17.38 -5.40 12.89
CA ASP A 80 18.67 -6.08 12.96
C ASP A 80 19.85 -5.09 13.03
N ALA A 81 19.77 -3.98 12.28
CA ALA A 81 20.76 -2.92 12.34
C ALA A 81 20.73 -2.20 13.71
N SER A 82 19.55 -1.98 14.27
CA SER A 82 19.38 -1.40 15.61
C SER A 82 19.87 -2.34 16.71
N ALA A 83 19.67 -3.66 16.57
CA ALA A 83 20.13 -4.66 17.52
C ALA A 83 21.66 -4.83 17.53
N LYS A 84 22.32 -4.53 16.39
CA LYS A 84 23.78 -4.58 16.24
C LYS A 84 24.47 -3.23 16.47
N ALA A 85 23.72 -2.16 16.74
CA ALA A 85 24.30 -0.85 17.01
C ALA A 85 25.13 -0.92 18.32
N PRO A 86 26.40 -0.47 18.32
CA PRO A 86 27.21 -0.47 19.53
C PRO A 86 26.52 0.40 20.58
N GLN A 87 26.18 -0.21 21.72
CA GLN A 87 25.60 0.52 22.84
C GLN A 87 26.62 1.54 23.33
N LEU A 88 26.32 2.83 23.14
CA LEU A 88 27.12 3.91 23.69
C LEU A 88 27.00 3.83 25.22
N LYS A 89 27.98 3.20 25.88
CA LYS A 89 28.12 3.28 27.32
C LYS A 89 28.47 4.72 27.66
N ILE A 90 27.48 5.47 28.13
CA ILE A 90 27.72 6.76 28.79
C ILE A 90 28.34 6.37 30.13
N ALA A 91 29.65 6.59 30.28
CA ALA A 91 30.34 6.46 31.56
C ALA A 91 29.93 7.64 32.45
N ASP A 92 29.66 7.35 33.72
CA ASP A 92 29.28 8.29 34.78
C ASP A 92 30.43 9.27 35.11
#